data_AF-A0AAJ3LQC0-F1
#
_entry.id   AF-A0AAJ3LQC0-F1
#
_cell.length_a   1.000
_cell.length_b   1.000
_cell.length_c   1.000
_cell.angle_alpha   90.00
_cell.angle_beta   90.00
_cell.angle_gamma   90.00
#
_symmetry.space_group_name_H-M   'P 1'
#
loop_
_entity.id
_entity.type
_entity.pdbx_description
1 polymer ?
#
loop_
_entity_poly.entity_id
_entity_poly.type
_entity_poly.pdbx_seq_one_letter_code
_entity_poly.pdbx_strand_id
1 'polypeptide(L)'
;MLVIVLTAVVFASQPAPPQTEAAWADAELGSGSFTAATIAPVTMTACTFNPGLLGIAASYTITYRMPAGSTDTLFEYSTTAGFGTVTVLAPTITPSATANHLDATISLDLLGGVLTGAKYFGLSARFGSEWKSTRKVAQGSAIVLGAATCSVVA
;
A
#
# COMPACT_ATOMS: atom_id res chain seq x y z
N MET A 1 75.12 42.80 26.59
CA MET A 1 74.57 41.82 25.63
C MET A 1 74.80 40.40 26.16
N LEU A 2 74.20 40.04 27.30
CA LEU A 2 74.41 38.72 27.97
C LEU A 2 73.14 38.18 28.67
N VAL A 3 72.06 38.96 28.72
CA VAL A 3 70.84 38.59 29.51
C VAL A 3 69.81 37.83 28.66
N ILE A 4 69.86 37.94 27.33
CA ILE A 4 68.84 37.36 26.43
C ILE A 4 69.06 35.86 26.18
N VAL A 5 70.30 35.37 26.32
CA VAL A 5 70.65 33.96 26.02
C VAL A 5 70.22 33.01 27.14
N LEU A 6 70.18 33.48 28.40
CA LEU A 6 69.87 32.62 29.55
C LEU A 6 68.37 32.30 29.66
N THR A 7 67.49 33.21 29.23
CA THR A 7 66.03 33.02 29.27
C THR A 7 65.54 32.03 28.22
N ALA A 8 66.19 31.94 27.06
CA ALA A 8 65.79 31.01 26.00
C ALA A 8 66.07 29.53 26.35
N VAL A 9 67.09 29.26 27.18
CA VAL A 9 67.48 27.89 27.56
C VAL A 9 66.50 27.29 28.60
N VAL A 10 65.87 28.12 29.43
CA VAL A 10 64.93 27.65 30.46
C VAL A 10 63.56 27.26 29.88
N PHE A 11 63.14 27.85 28.76
CA PHE A 11 61.90 27.45 28.08
C PHE A 11 62.04 26.18 27.23
N ALA A 12 63.26 25.81 26.84
CA ALA A 12 63.53 24.62 26.03
C ALA A 12 63.65 23.32 26.85
N SER A 13 63.72 23.41 28.18
CA SER A 13 63.89 22.25 29.08
C SER A 13 62.59 21.78 29.74
N GLN A 14 61.42 22.29 29.31
CA GLN A 14 60.16 21.81 29.85
C GLN A 14 59.88 20.39 29.31
N PRO A 15 59.80 19.37 30.18
CA PRO A 15 59.41 18.03 29.74
C PRO A 15 58.04 18.10 29.09
N ALA A 16 57.90 17.47 27.92
CA ALA A 16 56.62 17.40 27.23
C ALA A 16 55.55 16.85 28.21
N PRO A 17 54.35 17.46 28.27
CA PRO A 17 53.30 16.97 29.13
C PRO A 17 53.03 15.49 28.78
N PRO A 18 52.88 14.61 29.79
CA PRO A 18 52.59 13.21 29.53
C PRO A 18 51.32 13.12 28.69
N GLN A 19 51.35 12.32 27.61
CA GLN A 19 50.14 12.09 26.83
C GLN A 19 49.11 11.42 27.73
N THR A 20 48.03 12.13 28.04
CA THR A 20 46.89 11.53 28.75
C THR A 20 46.09 10.72 27.74
N GLU A 21 46.28 9.41 27.75
CA GLU A 21 45.41 8.47 27.04
C GLU A 21 44.03 8.47 27.68
N ALA A 22 43.20 9.46 27.34
CA ALA A 22 41.78 9.44 27.64
C ALA A 22 41.06 8.60 26.56
N ALA A 23 41.23 7.29 26.63
CA ALA A 23 40.45 6.35 25.82
C ALA A 23 39.11 6.07 26.52
N TRP A 24 38.09 6.86 26.21
CA TRP A 24 36.71 6.54 26.59
C TRP A 24 36.10 5.68 25.49
N ALA A 25 36.17 4.36 25.67
CA ALA A 25 35.41 3.42 24.86
C ALA A 25 34.12 3.08 25.62
N ASP A 26 33.04 3.81 25.33
CA ASP A 26 31.71 3.40 25.75
C ASP A 26 31.11 2.52 24.65
N ALA A 27 31.08 1.22 24.90
CA ALA A 27 30.46 0.25 24.02
C ALA A 27 29.00 0.04 24.44
N GLU A 28 28.13 1.01 24.11
CA GLU A 28 26.70 0.82 24.26
C GLU A 28 26.20 -0.14 23.17
N LEU A 29 26.08 -1.42 23.52
CA LEU A 29 25.44 -2.41 22.67
C LEU A 29 23.92 -2.28 22.78
N GLY A 30 23.30 -1.61 21.81
CA GLY A 30 21.85 -1.60 21.64
C GLY A 30 21.36 -2.83 20.88
N SER A 31 20.49 -3.63 21.48
CA SER A 31 19.73 -4.66 20.77
C SER A 31 18.27 -4.22 20.60
N GLY A 32 17.77 -4.27 19.37
CA GLY A 32 16.35 -4.02 19.06
C GLY A 32 15.75 -5.19 18.30
N SER A 33 14.46 -5.42 18.48
CA SER A 33 13.68 -6.35 17.67
C SER A 33 12.55 -5.61 16.97
N PHE A 34 12.41 -5.82 15.67
CA PHE A 34 11.28 -5.34 14.90
C PHE A 34 10.41 -6.53 14.51
N THR A 35 9.09 -6.38 14.61
CA THR A 35 8.15 -7.35 14.06
C THR A 35 7.30 -6.63 13.02
N ALA A 36 7.21 -7.20 11.83
CA ALA A 36 6.33 -6.68 10.79
C ALA A 36 4.87 -6.99 11.16
N ALA A 37 4.02 -5.97 11.24
CA ALA A 37 2.58 -6.19 11.36
C ALA A 37 2.03 -6.75 10.05
N THR A 38 1.24 -7.82 10.13
CA THR A 38 0.55 -8.38 8.96
C THR A 38 -0.83 -7.78 8.85
N ILE A 39 -1.12 -7.18 7.69
CA ILE A 39 -2.39 -6.54 7.42
C ILE A 39 -3.29 -7.51 6.67
N ALA A 40 -4.39 -7.91 7.30
CA ALA A 40 -5.35 -8.81 6.69
C ALA A 40 -5.93 -8.18 5.40
N PRO A 41 -6.00 -8.91 4.29
CA PRO A 41 -6.65 -8.44 3.08
C PRO A 41 -8.16 -8.43 3.20
N VAL A 42 -8.81 -7.71 2.29
CA VAL A 42 -10.26 -7.85 2.08
C VAL A 42 -10.60 -9.28 1.68
N THR A 43 -11.80 -9.73 2.06
CA THR A 43 -12.32 -11.01 1.60
C THR A 43 -13.34 -10.76 0.50
N MET A 44 -13.01 -11.08 -0.75
CA MET A 44 -13.96 -11.03 -1.87
C MET A 44 -14.73 -12.35 -1.92
N THR A 45 -16.06 -12.27 -1.93
CA THR A 45 -16.93 -13.46 -1.86
C THR A 45 -17.69 -13.71 -3.15
N ALA A 46 -18.06 -12.64 -3.84
CA ALA A 46 -18.71 -12.75 -5.14
C ALA A 46 -18.30 -11.58 -6.04
N CYS A 47 -18.37 -11.85 -7.34
CA CYS A 47 -18.45 -10.79 -8.34
C CYS A 47 -19.57 -11.14 -9.31
N THR A 48 -20.42 -10.17 -9.60
CA THR A 48 -21.54 -10.32 -10.51
C THR A 48 -21.52 -9.21 -11.55
N PHE A 49 -21.99 -9.53 -12.75
CA PHE A 49 -22.21 -8.55 -13.79
C PHE A 49 -23.70 -8.30 -13.94
N ASN A 50 -24.08 -7.03 -13.91
CA ASN A 50 -25.42 -6.59 -14.24
C ASN A 50 -25.40 -5.97 -15.65
N PRO A 51 -26.04 -6.60 -16.65
CA PRO A 51 -26.06 -6.09 -18.02
C PRO A 51 -26.82 -4.77 -18.19
N GLY A 52 -27.67 -4.38 -17.23
CA GLY A 52 -28.60 -3.27 -17.41
C GLY A 52 -29.61 -3.53 -18.53
N LEU A 53 -30.40 -2.50 -18.87
CA LEU A 53 -31.35 -2.58 -19.97
C LEU A 53 -30.63 -2.26 -21.28
N LEU A 54 -30.45 -3.25 -22.16
CA LEU A 54 -29.75 -3.12 -23.46
C LEU A 54 -28.29 -2.65 -23.35
N GLY A 55 -27.61 -2.94 -22.23
CA GLY A 55 -26.24 -2.47 -21.99
C GLY A 55 -26.14 -1.04 -21.48
N ILE A 56 -27.26 -0.32 -21.39
CA ILE A 56 -27.36 1.01 -20.79
C ILE A 56 -27.39 0.81 -19.27
N ALA A 57 -26.42 1.40 -18.56
CA ALA A 57 -26.16 1.20 -17.13
C ALA A 57 -25.64 -0.20 -16.73
N ALA A 58 -24.85 -0.84 -17.60
CA ALA A 58 -24.14 -2.06 -17.22
C ALA A 58 -23.17 -1.79 -16.06
N SER A 59 -23.08 -2.72 -15.11
CA SER A 59 -22.23 -2.57 -13.92
C SER A 59 -21.66 -3.89 -13.43
N TYR A 60 -20.56 -3.80 -12.70
CA TYR A 60 -20.04 -4.92 -11.91
C TYR A 60 -20.34 -4.66 -10.43
N THR A 61 -20.88 -5.67 -9.75
CA THR A 61 -21.08 -5.64 -8.31
C THR A 61 -20.16 -6.66 -7.67
N ILE A 62 -19.26 -6.16 -6.82
CA ILE A 62 -18.31 -6.95 -6.06
C ILE A 62 -18.78 -7.01 -4.61
N THR A 63 -19.06 -8.22 -4.12
CA THR A 63 -19.42 -8.45 -2.73
C THR A 63 -18.18 -8.82 -1.94
N TYR A 64 -17.87 -8.02 -0.92
CA TYR A 64 -16.67 -8.19 -0.12
C TYR A 64 -16.91 -7.90 1.36
N ARG A 65 -15.99 -8.39 2.19
CA ARG A 65 -15.97 -8.10 3.62
C ARG A 65 -14.66 -7.42 3.99
N MET A 66 -14.79 -6.37 4.79
CA MET A 66 -13.66 -5.63 5.34
C MET A 66 -13.04 -6.37 6.53
N PRO A 67 -11.70 -6.41 6.63
CA PRO A 67 -11.02 -6.95 7.80
C PRO A 67 -11.26 -6.03 9.01
N ALA A 68 -11.17 -6.60 10.22
CA ALA A 68 -11.31 -5.79 11.43
C ALA A 68 -10.17 -4.75 11.53
N GLY A 69 -10.52 -3.53 11.93
CA GLY A 69 -9.55 -2.44 12.12
C GLY A 69 -9.16 -1.67 10.86
N SER A 70 -9.65 -2.04 9.67
CA SER A 70 -9.45 -1.24 8.46
C SER A 70 -10.28 0.04 8.51
N THR A 71 -9.72 1.13 7.98
CA THR A 71 -10.38 2.44 7.91
C THR A 71 -11.16 2.65 6.62
N ASP A 72 -10.68 2.10 5.50
CA ASP A 72 -11.29 2.31 4.18
C ASP A 72 -10.88 1.20 3.18
N THR A 73 -11.56 1.13 2.03
CA THR A 73 -11.26 0.24 0.92
C THR A 73 -10.71 1.04 -0.26
N LEU A 74 -9.53 0.68 -0.75
CA LEU A 74 -9.01 1.19 -2.01
C LEU A 74 -9.49 0.30 -3.16
N PHE A 75 -10.22 0.90 -4.10
CA PHE A 75 -10.64 0.28 -5.34
C PHE A 75 -9.75 0.74 -6.50
N GLU A 76 -9.22 -0.22 -7.23
CA GLU A 76 -8.34 -0.01 -8.37
C GLU A 76 -8.87 -0.77 -9.58
N TYR A 77 -8.64 -0.21 -10.75
CA TYR A 77 -8.99 -0.82 -12.03
C TYR A 77 -7.77 -0.92 -12.92
N SER A 78 -7.65 -2.02 -13.64
CA SER A 78 -6.68 -2.18 -14.73
C SER A 78 -7.28 -2.99 -15.88
N THR A 79 -6.77 -2.73 -17.09
CA THR A 79 -7.01 -3.56 -18.27
C THR A 79 -6.07 -4.78 -18.34
N THR A 80 -5.11 -4.86 -17.43
CA THR A 80 -4.08 -5.92 -17.40
C THR A 80 -4.09 -6.67 -16.06
N ALA A 81 -3.87 -7.98 -16.10
CA ALA A 81 -3.85 -8.82 -14.90
C ALA A 81 -2.76 -8.41 -13.90
N GLY A 82 -1.66 -7.84 -14.39
CA GLY A 82 -0.52 -7.39 -13.57
C GLY A 82 -0.72 -6.04 -12.87
N PHE A 83 -1.83 -5.33 -13.10
CA PHE A 83 -2.08 -4.01 -12.52
C PHE A 83 -0.91 -3.02 -12.73
N GLY A 84 -0.36 -2.95 -13.95
CA GLY A 84 0.75 -2.03 -14.26
C GLY A 84 0.31 -0.56 -14.18
N THR A 85 -0.60 -0.16 -15.07
CA THR A 85 -1.34 1.11 -14.95
C THR A 85 -2.65 0.85 -14.23
N VAL A 86 -2.90 1.63 -13.18
CA VAL A 86 -4.11 1.53 -12.37
C VAL A 86 -4.88 2.84 -12.36
N THR A 87 -6.21 2.74 -12.37
CA THR A 87 -7.12 3.85 -12.15
C THR A 87 -7.81 3.64 -10.81
N VAL A 88 -7.76 4.63 -9.93
CA VAL A 88 -8.51 4.57 -8.66
C VAL A 88 -9.98 4.79 -8.96
N LEU A 89 -10.83 3.90 -8.47
CA LEU A 89 -12.27 3.97 -8.61
C LEU A 89 -12.92 4.45 -7.31
N ALA A 90 -14.05 5.14 -7.44
CA ALA A 90 -14.93 5.49 -6.34
C ALA A 90 -16.31 4.85 -6.58
N PRO A 91 -16.44 3.52 -6.36
CA PRO A 91 -17.71 2.84 -6.56
C PRO A 91 -18.77 3.27 -5.54
N THR A 92 -20.03 3.01 -5.88
CA THR A 92 -21.13 3.13 -4.91
C THR A 92 -21.08 1.93 -3.97
N ILE A 93 -20.97 2.17 -2.67
CA ILE A 93 -20.92 1.14 -1.63
C ILE A 93 -22.26 1.05 -0.93
N THR A 94 -22.84 -0.15 -0.84
CA THR A 94 -24.08 -0.42 -0.10
C THR A 94 -23.92 -1.65 0.79
N PRO A 95 -24.66 -1.76 1.90
CA PRO A 95 -24.75 -3.02 2.64
C PRO A 95 -25.25 -4.14 1.72
N SER A 96 -24.60 -5.30 1.76
CA SER A 96 -25.05 -6.48 1.02
C SER A 96 -26.22 -7.17 1.74
N ALA A 97 -27.00 -7.95 1.01
CA ALA A 97 -27.99 -8.85 1.60
C ALA A 97 -27.35 -9.93 2.50
N THR A 98 -26.07 -10.24 2.28
CA THR A 98 -25.30 -11.13 3.15
C THR A 98 -24.79 -10.36 4.37
N ALA A 99 -25.08 -10.86 5.57
CA ALA A 99 -24.63 -10.23 6.81
C ALA A 99 -23.11 -9.99 6.82
N ASN A 100 -22.70 -8.80 7.28
CA ASN A 100 -21.30 -8.35 7.35
C ASN A 100 -20.56 -8.24 6.01
N HIS A 101 -21.29 -8.10 4.89
CA HIS A 101 -20.72 -7.85 3.57
C HIS A 101 -21.17 -6.49 3.02
N LEU A 102 -20.34 -5.94 2.15
CA LEU A 102 -20.57 -4.72 1.40
C LEU A 102 -20.58 -5.05 -0.08
N ASP A 103 -21.47 -4.41 -0.82
CA ASP A 103 -21.55 -4.48 -2.27
C ASP A 103 -20.96 -3.19 -2.86
N ALA A 104 -19.88 -3.33 -3.63
CA ALA A 104 -19.29 -2.25 -4.41
C ALA A 104 -19.78 -2.33 -5.84
N THR A 105 -20.56 -1.33 -6.27
CA THR A 105 -21.10 -1.25 -7.62
C THR A 105 -20.26 -0.28 -8.45
N ILE A 106 -19.70 -0.81 -9.53
CA ILE A 106 -18.84 -0.11 -10.48
C ILE A 106 -19.60 0.01 -11.80
N SER A 107 -20.06 1.22 -12.14
CA SER A 107 -20.71 1.49 -13.42
C SER A 107 -19.70 1.45 -14.56
N LEU A 108 -20.04 0.78 -15.66
CA LEU A 108 -19.19 0.73 -16.86
C LEU A 108 -19.22 2.01 -17.69
N ASP A 109 -20.18 2.90 -17.44
CA ASP A 109 -20.23 4.23 -18.06
C ASP A 109 -18.98 5.05 -17.67
N LEU A 110 -18.51 4.88 -16.42
CA LEU A 110 -17.26 5.50 -15.93
C LEU A 110 -16.01 4.91 -16.58
N LEU A 111 -16.09 3.71 -17.14
CA LEU A 111 -14.96 3.01 -17.77
C LEU A 111 -14.90 3.20 -19.30
N GLY A 112 -15.68 4.13 -19.85
CA GLY A 112 -15.55 4.57 -21.24
C GLY A 112 -16.16 3.60 -22.26
N GLY A 113 -17.21 2.86 -21.91
CA GLY A 113 -18.07 2.16 -22.88
C GLY A 113 -17.43 0.99 -23.64
N VAL A 114 -16.18 0.60 -23.33
CA VAL A 114 -15.53 -0.52 -24.00
C VAL A 114 -15.92 -1.83 -23.31
N LEU A 115 -17.08 -2.36 -23.75
CA LEU A 115 -17.61 -3.69 -23.45
C LEU A 115 -16.79 -4.82 -24.09
N THR A 116 -15.51 -4.60 -24.42
CA THR A 116 -14.65 -5.61 -25.04
C THR A 116 -13.36 -5.79 -24.23
N GLY A 117 -12.98 -7.06 -24.01
CA GLY A 117 -11.76 -7.45 -23.32
C GLY A 117 -11.89 -7.60 -21.80
N ALA A 118 -10.92 -8.29 -21.21
CA ALA A 118 -10.83 -8.50 -19.77
C ALA A 118 -10.67 -7.19 -19.00
N LYS A 119 -11.24 -7.15 -17.81
CA LYS A 119 -11.24 -6.04 -16.86
C LYS A 119 -10.82 -6.60 -15.51
N TYR A 120 -9.91 -5.94 -14.83
CA TYR A 120 -9.41 -6.38 -13.54
C TYR A 120 -9.72 -5.33 -12.50
N PHE A 121 -10.39 -5.75 -11.43
CA PHE A 121 -10.77 -4.91 -10.29
C PHE A 121 -9.97 -5.35 -9.08
N GLY A 122 -9.17 -4.43 -8.54
CA GLY A 122 -8.32 -4.64 -7.38
C GLY A 122 -8.95 -4.00 -6.16
N LEU A 123 -9.05 -4.75 -5.06
CA LEU A 123 -9.49 -4.23 -3.77
C LEU A 123 -8.36 -4.43 -2.75
N SER A 124 -8.07 -3.38 -1.99
CA SER A 124 -7.13 -3.42 -0.86
C SER A 124 -7.75 -2.73 0.35
N ALA A 125 -7.56 -3.29 1.54
CA ALA A 125 -7.96 -2.62 2.78
C ALA A 125 -6.88 -1.60 3.18
N ARG A 126 -7.30 -0.42 3.63
CA ARG A 126 -6.43 0.62 4.19
C ARG A 126 -6.51 0.63 5.71
N PHE A 127 -5.38 0.87 6.36
CA PHE A 127 -5.24 0.97 7.81
C PHE A 127 -4.54 2.30 8.11
N GLY A 128 -5.31 3.35 8.40
CA GLY A 128 -4.78 4.71 8.45
C GLY A 128 -4.42 5.23 7.06
N SER A 129 -3.41 6.10 6.96
CA SER A 129 -3.06 6.82 5.73
C SER A 129 -2.09 6.07 4.81
N GLU A 130 -1.17 5.28 5.35
CA GLU A 130 -0.04 4.74 4.58
C GLU A 130 -0.08 3.23 4.38
N TRP A 131 -0.78 2.51 5.25
CA TRP A 131 -0.77 1.06 5.24
C TRP A 131 -1.91 0.49 4.41
N LYS A 132 -1.56 -0.45 3.53
CA LYS A 132 -2.52 -1.20 2.70
C LYS A 132 -2.25 -2.69 2.76
N SER A 133 -3.32 -3.48 2.72
CA SER A 133 -3.22 -4.92 2.59
C SER A 133 -2.72 -5.34 1.21
N THR A 134 -2.41 -6.63 1.04
CA THR A 134 -2.31 -7.24 -0.29
C THR A 134 -3.62 -7.05 -1.04
N ARG A 135 -3.52 -6.80 -2.35
CA ARG A 135 -4.64 -6.63 -3.26
C ARG A 135 -5.33 -7.98 -3.51
N LYS A 136 -6.66 -7.99 -3.46
CA LYS A 136 -7.48 -9.06 -4.03
C LYS A 136 -8.07 -8.62 -5.36
N VAL A 137 -8.23 -9.56 -6.28
CA VAL A 137 -8.57 -9.27 -7.67
C VAL A 137 -9.85 -9.97 -8.06
N ALA A 138 -10.76 -9.25 -8.70
CA ALA A 138 -11.82 -9.84 -9.51
C ALA A 138 -11.55 -9.55 -10.98
N GLN A 139 -11.93 -10.49 -11.84
CA GLN A 139 -11.87 -10.36 -13.27
C GLN A 139 -13.27 -10.35 -13.84
N GLY A 140 -13.55 -9.33 -14.65
CA GLY A 140 -14.76 -9.22 -15.47
C GLY A 140 -14.42 -9.31 -16.95
N SER A 141 -15.35 -9.81 -17.76
CA SER A 141 -15.36 -9.60 -19.20
C SER A 141 -16.80 -9.37 -19.63
N ALA A 142 -17.03 -8.38 -20.49
CA ALA A 142 -18.31 -8.18 -21.14
C ALA A 142 -18.17 -8.49 -22.63
N ILE A 143 -19.25 -8.94 -23.26
CA ILE A 143 -19.41 -9.08 -24.70
C ILE A 143 -20.61 -8.21 -25.09
N VAL A 144 -20.53 -7.59 -26.28
CA VAL A 144 -21.48 -6.62 -26.85
C VAL A 144 -22.95 -7.07 -26.89
N LEU A 145 -23.25 -8.34 -26.59
CA LEU A 145 -24.60 -8.93 -26.61
C LEU A 145 -25.14 -9.31 -25.22
N GLY A 146 -24.60 -8.71 -24.14
CA GLY A 146 -25.11 -8.92 -22.78
C GLY A 146 -24.62 -10.19 -22.09
N ALA A 147 -23.83 -11.03 -22.79
CA ALA A 147 -23.07 -12.10 -22.16
C ALA A 147 -21.81 -11.51 -21.51
N ALA A 148 -21.68 -11.69 -20.21
CA ALA A 148 -20.51 -11.26 -19.46
C ALA A 148 -20.22 -12.24 -18.35
N THR A 149 -18.97 -12.28 -17.93
CA THR A 149 -18.53 -13.05 -16.77
C THR A 149 -17.96 -12.10 -15.75
N CYS A 150 -18.21 -12.39 -14.47
CA CYS A 150 -17.36 -11.88 -13.41
C CYS A 150 -17.01 -12.99 -12.45
N SER A 151 -15.75 -13.05 -12.06
CA SER A 151 -15.24 -14.05 -11.12
C SER A 151 -14.17 -13.44 -10.23
N VAL A 152 -14.09 -13.94 -8.99
CA VAL A 152 -12.99 -13.61 -8.09
C VAL A 152 -11.78 -14.44 -8.50
N VAL A 153 -10.63 -13.79 -8.67
CA VAL A 153 -9.35 -14.45 -8.98
C VAL A 153 -8.70 -14.84 -7.66
N ALA A 154 -8.32 -16.11 -7.52
CA ALA A 154 -7.75 -16.67 -6.29
C ALA A 154 -6.44 -15.99 -5.87
#